data_AF-A0A5R8PFQ1-F1
#
_entry.id   AF-A0A5R8PFQ1-F1
#
_cell.length_a   1.000
_cell.length_b   1.000
_cell.length_c   1.000
_cell.angle_alpha   90.00
_cell.angle_beta   90.00
_cell.angle_gamma   90.00
#
_symmetry.space_group_name_H-M   'P 1'
#
loop_
_entity.id
_entity.type
_entity.pdbx_description
1 polymer ?
#
loop_
_entity_poly.entity_id
_entity_poly.type
_entity_poly.pdbx_seq_one_letter_code
_entity_poly.pdbx_strand_id
1 'polypeptide(L)'
;MRSVTIASAVIGVYAVVASFAFATTAAETILLYPNIFRDVPDSLAQAEEFMSVVAVGDVMRPMGGVLTLTALIACAVAVRYRLARGWLVASLISLISGQFLLSVLYQWPRASILFDDRDQHTLAEIEQAASEFLLGQGLRIAAAGVTAVCAVVAALACYRARVLESAADEFAAAL
;
A
#
# COMPACT_ATOMS: atom_id res chain seq x y z
N MET A 1 24.66 14.71 -13.36
CA MET A 1 25.11 14.30 -11.99
C MET A 1 24.08 14.43 -10.84
N ARG A 2 23.80 15.62 -10.25
CA ARG A 2 22.98 15.73 -9.01
C ARG A 2 21.49 15.42 -9.20
N SER A 3 20.92 15.75 -10.36
CA SER A 3 19.49 15.64 -10.68
C SER A 3 18.97 14.19 -10.65
N VAL A 4 19.63 13.28 -11.37
CA VAL A 4 19.21 11.88 -11.48
C VAL A 4 19.51 11.09 -10.21
N THR A 5 20.53 11.49 -9.45
CA THR A 5 20.83 10.91 -8.13
C THR A 5 19.70 11.18 -7.14
N ILE A 6 19.23 12.43 -7.06
CA ILE A 6 18.09 12.81 -6.20
C ILE A 6 16.84 12.04 -6.64
N ALA A 7 16.55 11.99 -7.95
CA ALA A 7 15.39 11.27 -8.46
C ALA A 7 15.43 9.78 -8.10
N SER A 8 16.59 9.14 -8.26
CA SER A 8 16.78 7.73 -7.92
C SER A 8 16.61 7.47 -6.43
N ALA A 9 17.13 8.33 -5.57
CA ALA A 9 16.98 8.19 -4.12
C ALA A 9 15.53 8.34 -3.68
N VAL A 10 14.83 9.39 -4.14
CA VAL A 10 13.44 9.66 -3.76
C VAL A 10 12.51 8.54 -4.23
N ILE A 11 12.63 8.12 -5.49
CA ILE A 11 11.79 7.06 -6.06
C ILE A 11 12.14 5.70 -5.42
N GLY A 12 13.42 5.47 -5.09
CA GLY A 12 13.85 4.30 -4.33
C GLY A 12 13.23 4.23 -2.93
N VAL A 13 13.21 5.34 -2.19
CA VAL A 13 12.55 5.42 -0.86
C VAL A 13 11.07 5.10 -0.99
N TYR A 14 10.38 5.66 -1.99
CA TYR A 14 8.97 5.33 -2.24
C TYR A 14 8.77 3.83 -2.51
N ALA A 15 9.61 3.21 -3.35
CA ALA A 15 9.53 1.78 -3.64
C ALA A 15 9.72 0.91 -2.39
N VAL A 16 10.64 1.30 -1.49
CA VAL A 16 10.84 0.62 -0.20
C VAL A 16 9.58 0.73 0.66
N VAL A 17 9.05 1.94 0.84
CA VAL A 17 7.83 2.16 1.64
C VAL A 17 6.64 1.39 1.07
N ALA A 18 6.45 1.39 -0.25
CA ALA A 18 5.40 0.62 -0.92
C ALA A 18 5.55 -0.89 -0.71
N SER A 19 6.79 -1.39 -0.74
CA SER A 19 7.08 -2.81 -0.50
C SER A 19 6.79 -3.21 0.95
N PHE A 20 7.16 -2.37 1.92
CA PHE A 20 6.81 -2.59 3.33
C PHE A 20 5.31 -2.57 3.54
N ALA A 21 4.59 -1.59 2.99
CA ALA A 21 3.15 -1.51 3.12
C ALA A 21 2.45 -2.75 2.54
N PHE A 22 2.91 -3.21 1.36
CA PHE A 22 2.41 -4.46 0.77
C PHE A 22 2.71 -5.67 1.66
N ALA A 23 3.95 -5.83 2.12
CA ALA A 23 4.35 -6.96 2.96
C ALA A 23 3.55 -7.00 4.27
N THR A 24 3.35 -5.86 4.93
CA THR A 24 2.53 -5.77 6.14
C THR A 24 1.07 -6.15 5.86
N THR A 25 0.47 -5.62 4.80
CA THR A 25 -0.92 -5.95 4.41
C THR A 25 -1.07 -7.44 4.08
N ALA A 26 -0.07 -8.03 3.41
CA ALA A 26 -0.03 -9.45 3.09
C ALA A 26 0.11 -10.29 4.37
N ALA A 27 1.02 -9.93 5.27
CA ALA A 27 1.21 -10.63 6.54
C ALA A 27 -0.05 -10.60 7.39
N GLU A 28 -0.71 -9.44 7.50
CA GLU A 28 -1.99 -9.31 8.18
C GLU A 28 -3.05 -10.24 7.58
N THR A 29 -3.17 -10.26 6.26
CA THR A 29 -4.22 -11.06 5.61
C THR A 29 -3.92 -12.56 5.69
N ILE A 30 -2.65 -12.96 5.63
CA ILE A 30 -2.28 -14.39 5.63
C ILE A 30 -2.21 -14.94 7.06
N LEU A 31 -1.76 -14.15 8.03
CA LEU A 31 -1.48 -14.61 9.39
C LEU A 31 -2.57 -14.19 10.39
N LEU A 32 -3.14 -13.00 10.25
CA LEU A 32 -4.06 -12.44 11.24
C LEU A 32 -5.52 -12.72 10.88
N TYR A 33 -5.93 -12.40 9.65
CA TYR A 33 -7.33 -12.49 9.22
C TYR A 33 -7.93 -13.90 9.30
N PRO A 34 -7.19 -15.00 9.02
CA PRO A 34 -7.75 -16.35 9.19
C PRO A 34 -8.11 -16.65 10.64
N ASN A 35 -7.50 -15.97 11.62
CA ASN A 35 -7.82 -16.11 13.04
C ASN A 35 -8.96 -15.17 13.46
N ILE A 36 -8.96 -13.93 12.95
CA ILE A 36 -10.00 -12.93 13.24
C ILE A 36 -11.37 -13.33 12.68
N PHE A 37 -11.40 -14.00 11.53
CA PHE A 37 -12.64 -14.34 10.81
C PHE A 37 -12.97 -15.84 10.82
N ARG A 38 -12.42 -16.62 11.77
CA ARG A 38 -12.61 -18.08 11.80
C ARG A 38 -14.00 -18.53 12.27
N ASP A 39 -14.55 -17.86 13.30
CA ASP A 39 -15.81 -18.19 13.96
C ASP A 39 -16.54 -16.89 14.36
N VAL A 40 -16.90 -16.10 13.35
CA VAL A 40 -17.67 -14.85 13.51
C VAL A 40 -19.02 -15.16 14.16
N PRO A 41 -19.44 -14.47 15.24
CA PRO A 41 -18.85 -13.24 15.79
C PRO A 41 -17.85 -13.45 16.93
N ASP A 42 -17.72 -14.66 17.47
CA ASP A 42 -16.92 -14.95 18.67
C ASP A 42 -15.43 -14.63 18.46
N SER A 43 -14.85 -14.94 17.28
CA SER A 43 -13.47 -14.54 16.97
C SER A 43 -13.27 -13.03 16.90
N LEU A 44 -14.29 -12.25 16.51
CA LEU A 44 -14.18 -10.80 16.45
C LEU A 44 -14.08 -10.20 17.85
N ALA A 45 -14.92 -10.68 18.77
CA ALA A 45 -14.86 -10.26 20.18
C ALA A 45 -13.50 -10.61 20.80
N GLN A 46 -12.97 -11.80 20.52
CA GLN A 46 -11.64 -12.20 21.00
C GLN A 46 -10.52 -11.35 20.38
N ALA A 47 -10.64 -11.00 19.10
CA ALA A 47 -9.68 -10.14 18.41
C ALA A 47 -9.68 -8.71 18.97
N GLU A 48 -10.85 -8.15 19.28
CA GLU A 48 -10.99 -6.85 19.95
C GLU A 48 -10.35 -6.86 21.33
N GLU A 49 -10.56 -7.91 22.12
CA GLU A 49 -9.93 -8.06 23.44
C GLU A 49 -8.40 -8.10 23.31
N PHE A 50 -7.88 -8.91 22.38
CA PHE A 50 -6.45 -9.02 22.12
C PHE A 50 -5.82 -7.70 21.64
N MET A 51 -6.54 -6.91 20.83
CA MET A 51 -6.10 -5.64 20.26
C MET A 51 -6.55 -4.40 21.04
N SER A 52 -6.97 -4.57 22.28
CA SER A 52 -7.53 -3.48 23.12
C SER A 52 -6.57 -2.31 23.38
N VAL A 53 -5.26 -2.52 23.28
CA VAL A 53 -4.24 -1.48 23.49
C VAL A 53 -3.78 -0.85 22.17
N VAL A 54 -3.57 -1.66 21.14
CA VAL A 54 -3.14 -1.20 19.81
C VAL A 54 -3.94 -1.97 18.77
N ALA A 55 -4.81 -1.27 18.07
CA ALA A 55 -5.52 -1.82 16.93
C ALA A 55 -4.63 -1.78 15.69
N VAL A 56 -4.87 -2.70 14.76
CA VAL A 56 -4.27 -2.66 13.41
C VAL A 56 -4.41 -1.27 12.79
N GLY A 57 -5.60 -0.67 12.91
CA GLY A 57 -5.90 0.64 12.35
C GLY A 57 -4.99 1.76 12.86
N ASP A 58 -4.49 1.66 14.08
CA ASP A 58 -3.60 2.66 14.69
C ASP A 58 -2.23 2.69 14.03
N VAL A 59 -1.80 1.58 13.42
CA VAL A 59 -0.53 1.46 12.70
C VAL A 59 -0.72 1.63 11.19
N MET A 60 -1.74 0.97 10.62
CA MET A 60 -1.95 0.92 9.17
C MET A 60 -2.42 2.25 8.60
N ARG A 61 -3.21 3.05 9.33
CA ARG A 61 -3.66 4.38 8.84
C ARG A 61 -2.49 5.37 8.70
N PRO A 62 -1.62 5.58 9.72
CA PRO A 62 -0.43 6.41 9.54
C PRO A 62 0.50 5.90 8.44
N MET A 63 0.70 4.57 8.35
CA MET A 63 1.52 3.98 7.31
C MET A 63 0.97 4.27 5.90
N GLY A 64 -0.36 4.19 5.72
CA GLY A 64 -1.04 4.59 4.48
C GLY A 64 -0.84 6.07 4.15
N GLY A 65 -0.85 6.95 5.16
CA GLY A 65 -0.52 8.37 5.00
C GLY A 65 0.91 8.60 4.53
N VAL A 66 1.89 7.94 5.15
CA VAL A 66 3.32 8.01 4.76
C VAL A 66 3.52 7.47 3.34
N LEU A 67 2.90 6.34 3.01
CA LEU A 67 2.95 5.76 1.66
C LEU A 67 2.38 6.74 0.63
N THR A 68 1.25 7.37 0.92
CA THR A 68 0.62 8.34 0.01
C THR A 68 1.51 9.56 -0.18
N LEU A 69 2.07 10.11 0.91
CA LEU A 69 2.96 11.27 0.85
C LEU A 69 4.22 10.97 0.02
N THR A 70 4.86 9.82 0.26
CA THR A 70 6.05 9.42 -0.51
C THR A 70 5.73 9.15 -1.98
N ALA A 71 4.54 8.60 -2.30
CA ALA A 71 4.07 8.45 -3.67
C ALA A 71 3.93 9.80 -4.38
N LEU A 72 3.30 10.79 -3.73
CA LEU A 72 3.11 12.13 -4.30
C LEU A 72 4.45 12.83 -4.57
N ILE A 73 5.38 12.74 -3.63
CA ILE A 73 6.75 13.31 -3.79
C ILE A 73 7.47 12.61 -4.95
N ALA A 74 7.41 11.27 -5.03
CA ALA A 74 8.00 10.50 -6.12
C ALA A 74 7.41 10.88 -7.49
N CYS A 75 6.08 11.06 -7.58
CA CYS A 75 5.43 11.52 -8.79
C CYS A 75 5.87 12.93 -9.20
N ALA A 76 5.96 13.87 -8.25
CA ALA A 76 6.43 15.23 -8.53
C ALA A 76 7.87 15.24 -9.07
N VAL A 77 8.76 14.45 -8.45
CA VAL A 77 10.14 14.25 -8.90
C VAL A 77 10.18 13.62 -10.30
N ALA A 78 9.38 12.59 -10.55
CA ALA A 78 9.31 11.94 -11.85
C ALA A 78 8.82 12.86 -12.98
N VAL A 79 7.88 13.75 -12.68
CA VAL A 79 7.46 14.80 -13.64
C VAL A 79 8.61 15.79 -13.88
N ARG A 80 9.26 16.27 -12.82
CA ARG A 80 10.35 17.25 -12.88
C ARG A 80 11.56 16.76 -13.67
N TYR A 81 11.89 15.47 -13.58
CA TYR A 81 13.03 14.84 -14.24
C TYR A 81 12.66 13.99 -15.46
N ARG A 82 11.36 13.89 -15.78
CA ARG A 82 10.81 13.11 -16.91
C ARG A 82 11.19 11.62 -16.90
N LEU A 83 11.48 11.05 -15.73
CA LEU A 83 11.87 9.64 -15.55
C LEU A 83 10.71 8.80 -15.02
N ALA A 84 10.59 7.55 -15.50
CA ALA A 84 9.69 6.51 -14.96
C ALA A 84 8.20 6.91 -14.77
N ARG A 85 7.74 7.96 -15.47
CA ARG A 85 6.40 8.56 -15.26
C ARG A 85 5.25 7.58 -15.41
N GLY A 86 5.29 6.71 -16.42
CA GLY A 86 4.23 5.71 -16.66
C GLY A 86 4.07 4.75 -15.49
N TRP A 87 5.19 4.24 -14.97
CA TRP A 87 5.19 3.32 -13.82
C TRP A 87 4.70 3.98 -12.54
N LEU A 88 5.10 5.23 -12.28
CA LEU A 88 4.64 5.94 -11.10
C LEU A 88 3.16 6.35 -11.18
N VAL A 89 2.67 6.71 -12.36
CA VAL A 89 1.23 6.95 -12.57
C VAL A 89 0.43 5.67 -12.35
N ALA A 90 0.87 4.55 -12.91
CA ALA A 90 0.22 3.25 -12.68
C ALA A 90 0.23 2.88 -11.18
N SER A 91 1.37 3.08 -10.51
CA SER A 91 1.51 2.86 -9.07
C SER A 91 0.55 3.71 -8.25
N LEU A 92 0.45 5.01 -8.57
CA LEU A 92 -0.43 5.95 -7.88
C LEU A 92 -1.90 5.65 -8.13
N ILE A 93 -2.28 5.30 -9.35
CA ILE A 93 -3.65 4.89 -9.68
C ILE A 93 -4.05 3.67 -8.84
N SER A 94 -3.19 2.63 -8.82
CA SER A 94 -3.43 1.43 -8.03
C SER A 94 -3.51 1.72 -6.52
N LEU A 95 -2.66 2.62 -6.02
CA LEU A 95 -2.67 3.04 -4.62
C LEU A 95 -3.97 3.75 -4.27
N ILE A 96 -4.40 4.72 -5.07
CA ILE A 96 -5.60 5.51 -4.80
C ILE A 96 -6.85 4.64 -4.95
N SER A 97 -6.96 3.84 -6.00
CA SER A 97 -8.12 2.97 -6.20
C SER A 97 -8.21 1.88 -5.14
N GLY A 98 -7.09 1.19 -4.87
CA GLY A 98 -7.06 0.03 -3.99
C GLY A 98 -6.92 0.35 -2.52
N GLN A 99 -6.11 1.32 -2.12
CA GLN A 99 -5.90 1.62 -0.69
C GLN A 99 -6.83 2.70 -0.18
N PHE A 100 -7.20 3.68 -1.01
CA PHE A 100 -8.04 4.79 -0.57
C PHE A 100 -9.52 4.56 -0.91
N LEU A 101 -9.87 4.47 -2.19
CA LEU A 101 -11.26 4.38 -2.63
C LEU A 101 -11.93 3.09 -2.15
N LEU A 102 -11.27 1.93 -2.36
CA LEU A 102 -11.80 0.66 -1.88
C LEU A 102 -11.91 0.61 -0.34
N SER A 103 -11.00 1.28 0.38
CA SER A 103 -11.10 1.37 1.84
C SER A 103 -12.33 2.18 2.25
N VAL A 104 -12.47 3.42 1.78
CA VAL A 104 -13.52 4.34 2.22
C VAL A 104 -14.90 3.91 1.72
N LEU A 105 -15.00 3.52 0.45
CA LEU A 105 -16.29 3.26 -0.19
C LEU A 105 -16.82 1.85 0.06
N TYR A 106 -15.92 0.88 0.27
CA TYR A 106 -16.31 -0.53 0.39
C TYR A 106 -16.04 -1.06 1.79
N GLN A 107 -14.80 -0.99 2.29
CA GLN A 107 -14.46 -1.65 3.55
C GLN A 107 -14.95 -0.92 4.80
N TRP A 108 -14.93 0.40 4.87
CA TRP A 108 -15.36 1.14 6.06
C TRP A 108 -16.80 0.83 6.47
N PRO A 109 -17.80 0.82 5.56
CA PRO A 109 -19.15 0.40 5.92
C PRO A 109 -19.23 -1.00 6.53
N ARG A 110 -18.44 -1.96 6.05
CA ARG A 110 -18.42 -3.33 6.60
C ARG A 110 -17.67 -3.40 7.92
N ALA A 111 -16.58 -2.64 8.05
CA ALA A 111 -15.83 -2.54 9.29
C ALA A 111 -16.71 -2.00 10.43
N SER A 112 -17.55 -0.99 10.17
CA SER A 112 -18.47 -0.49 11.19
C SER A 112 -19.49 -1.54 11.62
N ILE A 113 -20.06 -2.32 10.70
CA ILE A 113 -20.94 -3.46 11.06
C ILE A 113 -20.21 -4.49 11.92
N LEU A 114 -18.94 -4.77 11.63
CA LEU A 114 -18.16 -5.83 12.27
C LEU A 114 -17.62 -5.45 13.66
N PHE A 115 -17.24 -4.18 13.84
CA PHE A 115 -16.46 -3.72 15.00
C PHE A 115 -17.12 -2.60 15.80
N ASP A 116 -17.97 -1.76 15.20
CA ASP A 116 -18.53 -0.58 15.86
C ASP A 116 -20.01 -0.78 16.26
N ASP A 117 -20.83 -1.25 15.32
CA ASP A 117 -22.30 -1.32 15.41
C ASP A 117 -22.82 -2.78 15.52
N ARG A 118 -21.95 -3.73 15.89
CA ARG A 118 -22.23 -5.17 15.81
C ARG A 118 -23.50 -5.59 16.57
N ASP A 119 -23.82 -4.93 17.68
CA ASP A 119 -25.00 -5.19 18.50
C ASP A 119 -26.32 -4.77 17.84
N GLN A 120 -26.27 -3.94 16.79
CA GLN A 120 -27.42 -3.45 16.03
C GLN A 120 -27.77 -4.37 14.84
N HIS A 121 -26.98 -5.41 14.58
CA HIS A 121 -27.10 -6.27 13.41
C HIS A 121 -27.40 -7.72 13.78
N THR A 122 -28.10 -8.41 12.87
CA THR A 122 -28.33 -9.85 12.98
C THR A 122 -27.07 -10.63 12.66
N LEU A 123 -26.98 -11.88 13.15
CA LEU A 123 -25.84 -12.76 12.87
C LEU A 123 -25.58 -12.91 11.36
N ALA A 124 -26.63 -13.08 10.56
CA ALA A 124 -26.51 -13.23 9.12
C ALA A 124 -25.91 -11.98 8.43
N GLU A 125 -26.28 -10.78 8.91
CA GLU A 125 -25.71 -9.52 8.40
C GLU A 125 -24.23 -9.38 8.77
N ILE A 126 -23.84 -9.82 9.97
CA ILE A 126 -22.45 -9.80 10.44
C ILE A 126 -21.60 -10.78 9.62
N GLU A 127 -22.06 -12.01 9.40
CA GLU A 127 -21.37 -13.02 8.58
C GLU A 127 -21.23 -12.57 7.12
N GLN A 128 -22.27 -11.92 6.58
CA GLN A 128 -22.22 -11.31 5.25
C GLN A 128 -21.19 -10.18 5.21
N ALA A 129 -21.21 -9.26 6.19
CA ALA A 129 -20.25 -8.17 6.27
C ALA A 129 -18.81 -8.69 6.37
N ALA A 130 -18.57 -9.78 7.11
CA ALA A 130 -17.26 -10.42 7.21
C ALA A 130 -16.78 -10.97 5.86
N SER A 131 -17.66 -11.68 5.14
CA SER A 131 -17.35 -12.22 3.82
C SER A 131 -17.06 -11.12 2.80
N GLU A 132 -17.87 -10.07 2.79
CA GLU A 132 -17.66 -8.89 1.93
C GLU A 132 -16.35 -8.16 2.29
N PHE A 133 -16.06 -8.01 3.59
CA PHE A 133 -14.82 -7.37 4.05
C PHE A 133 -13.58 -8.14 3.57
N LEU A 134 -13.59 -9.48 3.68
CA LEU A 134 -12.50 -10.35 3.20
C LEU A 134 -12.32 -10.27 1.67
N LEU A 135 -13.42 -10.21 0.91
CA LEU A 135 -13.36 -10.01 -0.54
C LEU A 135 -12.72 -8.65 -0.88
N GLY A 136 -13.15 -7.59 -0.19
CA GLY A 136 -12.52 -6.27 -0.29
C GLY A 136 -11.03 -6.32 0.05
N GLN A 137 -10.65 -7.06 1.09
CA GLN A 137 -9.25 -7.20 1.49
C GLN A 137 -8.40 -7.88 0.42
N GLY A 138 -8.91 -8.95 -0.20
CA GLY A 138 -8.23 -9.63 -1.30
C GLY A 138 -7.90 -8.66 -2.44
N LEU A 139 -8.87 -7.83 -2.83
CA LEU A 139 -8.67 -6.77 -3.82
C LEU A 139 -7.65 -5.71 -3.36
N ARG A 140 -7.66 -5.33 -2.09
CA ARG A 140 -6.67 -4.39 -1.51
C ARG A 140 -5.25 -4.93 -1.58
N ILE A 141 -5.03 -6.19 -1.27
CA ILE A 141 -3.69 -6.80 -1.35
C ILE A 141 -3.21 -6.83 -2.79
N ALA A 142 -4.08 -7.22 -3.73
CA ALA A 142 -3.73 -7.23 -5.14
C ALA A 142 -3.31 -5.84 -5.62
N ALA A 143 -4.08 -4.81 -5.26
CA ALA A 143 -3.74 -3.43 -5.58
C ALA A 143 -2.46 -2.93 -4.87
N ALA A 144 -2.23 -3.30 -3.61
CA ALA A 144 -0.98 -3.02 -2.91
C ALA A 144 0.23 -3.68 -3.60
N GLY A 145 0.06 -4.91 -4.09
CA GLY A 145 1.08 -5.64 -4.84
C GLY A 145 1.40 -4.94 -6.16
N VAL A 146 0.38 -4.53 -6.92
CA VAL A 146 0.58 -3.74 -8.16
C VAL A 146 1.30 -2.43 -7.86
N THR A 147 0.90 -1.70 -6.81
CA THR A 147 1.58 -0.48 -6.36
C THR A 147 3.04 -0.74 -6.05
N ALA A 148 3.37 -1.75 -5.24
CA ALA A 148 4.74 -2.07 -4.89
C ALA A 148 5.58 -2.46 -6.12
N VAL A 149 5.06 -3.33 -6.99
CA VAL A 149 5.75 -3.74 -8.23
C VAL A 149 6.01 -2.55 -9.14
N CYS A 150 5.01 -1.71 -9.41
CA CYS A 150 5.18 -0.53 -10.24
C CYS A 150 6.20 0.46 -9.63
N ALA A 151 6.19 0.66 -8.31
CA ALA A 151 7.15 1.49 -7.62
C ALA A 151 8.60 0.95 -7.75
N VAL A 152 8.79 -0.36 -7.56
CA VAL A 152 10.10 -1.02 -7.73
C VAL A 152 10.59 -0.92 -9.17
N VAL A 153 9.73 -1.18 -10.16
CA VAL A 153 10.09 -1.04 -11.58
C VAL A 153 10.47 0.42 -11.90
N ALA A 154 9.75 1.40 -11.33
CA ALA A 154 10.11 2.81 -11.47
C ALA A 154 11.50 3.12 -10.88
N ALA A 155 11.80 2.60 -9.69
CA ALA A 155 13.10 2.78 -9.05
C ALA A 155 14.23 2.16 -9.88
N LEU A 156 14.04 0.94 -10.40
CA LEU A 156 15.01 0.27 -11.27
C LEU A 156 15.22 1.04 -12.59
N ALA A 157 14.16 1.60 -13.18
CA ALA A 157 14.26 2.43 -14.37
C ALA A 157 15.08 3.71 -14.11
N CYS A 158 14.89 4.36 -12.96
CA CYS A 158 15.69 5.51 -12.55
C CYS A 158 17.15 5.14 -12.29
N TYR A 159 17.40 4.01 -11.62
CA TYR A 159 18.74 3.51 -11.39
C TYR A 159 19.48 3.22 -12.71
N ARG A 160 18.81 2.57 -13.66
CA ARG A 160 19.37 2.34 -15.01
C ARG A 160 19.73 3.64 -15.70
N ALA A 161 18.88 4.67 -15.65
CA ALA A 161 19.17 5.97 -16.24
C ALA A 161 20.42 6.62 -15.61
N ARG A 162 20.57 6.50 -14.28
CA ARG A 162 21.75 6.99 -13.57
C ARG A 162 23.05 6.31 -14.03
N VAL A 163 23.05 4.98 -14.11
CA VAL A 163 24.23 4.21 -14.53
C VAL A 163 24.66 4.57 -15.96
N LEU A 164 23.69 4.72 -16.87
CA LEU A 164 23.97 5.11 -18.26
C LEU A 164 24.54 6.53 -18.37
N GLU A 165 24.04 7.48 -17.55
CA GLU A 165 24.59 8.84 -17.49
C GLU A 165 26.03 8.82 -16.96
N SER A 166 26.31 8.09 -15.88
CA SER A 166 27.66 7.98 -15.32
C SER A 166 28.67 7.35 -16.29
N ALA A 167 28.27 6.30 -17.02
CA ALA A 167 29.14 5.67 -18.01
C ALA A 167 29.44 6.61 -19.20
N ALA A 168 28.47 7.42 -19.63
CA ALA A 168 28.67 8.41 -20.68
C ALA A 168 29.62 9.53 -20.24
N ASP A 169 29.49 10.00 -18.99
CA ASP A 169 30.38 11.00 -18.39
C ASP A 169 31.83 10.48 -18.29
N GLU A 170 32.03 9.24 -17.85
CA GLU A 170 33.36 8.60 -17.78
C GLU A 170 34.01 8.47 -19.16
N PHE A 171 33.23 8.08 -20.17
CA PHE A 171 33.72 8.00 -21.54
C PHE A 171 34.10 9.38 -22.09
N ALA A 172 33.30 10.41 -21.82
CA ALA A 172 33.60 11.79 -22.24
C ALA A 172 34.85 12.36 -21.54
N ALA A 173 35.12 11.98 -20.29
CA ALA A 173 36.31 12.41 -19.56
C ALA A 173 37.60 11.71 -20.02
N ALA A 174 37.49 10.57 -20.72
CA ALA A 174 38.61 9.81 -21.25
C ALA A 174 39.05 10.24 -22.66
N LEU A 175 38.28 11.10 -23.33
CA LEU A 175 38.56 11.71 -24.64
C LEU A 175 39.27 13.06 -24.48
#